data_AF-A0A535ZVZ7-F1
#
_entry.id   AF-A0A535ZVZ7-F1
#
_cell.length_a   1.000
_cell.length_b   1.000
_cell.length_c   1.000
_cell.angle_alpha   90.00
_cell.angle_beta   90.00
_cell.angle_gamma   90.00
#
_symmetry.space_group_name_H-M   'P 1'
#
loop_
_entity.id
_entity.type
_entity.pdbx_description
1 polymer ?
#
loop_
_entity_poly.entity_id
_entity_poly.type
_entity_poly.pdbx_seq_one_letter_code
_entity_poly.pdbx_strand_id
1 'polypeptide(L)'
;MLQMLDESGISREEADKADPAPGTLAAIEMIRSGCQNRSALEGISLLSFVEAMHGGPDGAAARVFKELTGHYGFSRRAAATYELHAEQDTGHGDRQIEAIRRYATDEDIREKCRRAVRLGLEAFNFEWDGHVQAMTGERNSYWNGKTGKLELRHPEVRLPASV
;
A
#
# COMPACT_ATOMS: atom_id res chain seq x y z
N MET A 1 -3.06 -19.20 -1.79
CA MET A 1 -2.10 -18.36 -1.05
C MET A 1 -2.24 -18.59 0.46
N LEU A 2 -2.20 -19.84 0.91
CA LEU A 2 -2.34 -20.21 2.34
C LEU A 2 -1.11 -20.96 2.88
N GLN A 3 -0.13 -21.28 2.00
CA GLN A 3 1.03 -22.10 2.34
C GLN A 3 1.91 -21.46 3.42
N MET A 4 2.06 -20.14 3.39
CA MET A 4 2.78 -19.41 4.44
C MET A 4 2.08 -19.49 5.79
N LEU A 5 0.74 -19.43 5.81
CA LEU A 5 -0.06 -19.57 7.03
C LEU A 5 0.06 -21.00 7.57
N ASP A 6 -0.05 -22.01 6.70
CA ASP A 6 0.09 -23.42 7.07
C ASP A 6 1.46 -23.70 7.72
N GLU A 7 2.56 -23.21 7.13
CA GLU A 7 3.91 -23.40 7.71
C GLU A 7 4.15 -22.54 8.95
N SER A 8 3.37 -21.48 9.14
CA SER A 8 3.36 -20.69 10.38
C SER A 8 2.51 -21.33 11.48
N GLY A 9 1.86 -22.47 11.21
CA GLY A 9 0.95 -23.11 12.15
C GLY A 9 -0.39 -22.40 12.33
N ILE A 10 -0.76 -21.51 11.40
CA ILE A 10 -2.02 -20.77 11.42
C ILE A 10 -2.99 -21.47 10.48
N SER A 11 -4.08 -22.01 11.03
CA SER A 11 -5.13 -22.61 10.22
C SER A 11 -5.91 -21.55 9.44
N ARG A 12 -6.56 -21.97 8.35
CA ARG A 12 -7.47 -21.10 7.61
C ARG A 12 -8.60 -20.54 8.48
N GLU A 13 -9.14 -21.34 9.39
CA GLU A 13 -10.22 -20.90 10.28
C GLU A 13 -9.74 -19.82 11.27
N GLU A 14 -8.52 -19.95 11.79
CA GLU A 14 -7.92 -18.90 12.63
C GLU A 14 -7.67 -17.62 11.83
N ALA A 15 -7.15 -17.74 10.60
CA ALA A 15 -6.93 -16.60 9.72
C ALA A 15 -8.25 -15.88 9.35
N ASP A 16 -9.30 -16.63 9.03
CA ASP A 16 -10.62 -16.06 8.67
C ASP A 16 -11.31 -15.35 9.86
N LYS A 17 -10.93 -15.69 11.11
CA LYS A 17 -11.45 -15.08 12.35
C LYS A 17 -10.58 -13.94 12.89
N ALA A 18 -9.41 -13.70 12.29
CA ALA A 18 -8.51 -12.67 12.75
C ALA A 18 -9.05 -11.28 12.42
N ASP A 19 -9.08 -10.39 13.40
CA ASP A 19 -9.42 -8.98 13.18
C ASP A 19 -8.21 -8.24 12.58
N PRO A 20 -8.41 -7.40 11.55
CA PRO A 20 -7.35 -6.54 11.06
C PRO A 20 -7.01 -5.47 12.11
N ALA A 21 -5.73 -5.07 12.17
CA ALA A 21 -5.36 -3.86 12.90
C ALA A 21 -6.07 -2.63 12.27
N PRO A 22 -6.38 -1.58 13.06
CA PRO A 22 -7.08 -0.40 12.55
C PRO A 22 -6.41 0.22 11.32
N GLY A 23 -5.07 0.29 11.29
CA GLY A 23 -4.32 0.78 10.13
C GLY A 23 -4.50 -0.09 8.88
N THR A 24 -4.41 -1.41 9.01
CA THR A 24 -4.66 -2.36 7.92
C THR A 24 -6.08 -2.22 7.38
N LEU A 25 -7.09 -2.10 8.25
CA LEU A 25 -8.47 -1.89 7.84
C LEU A 25 -8.66 -0.56 7.09
N ALA A 26 -8.06 0.52 7.58
CA ALA A 26 -8.10 1.83 6.92
C ALA A 26 -7.48 1.78 5.52
N ALA A 27 -6.31 1.13 5.39
CA ALA A 27 -5.63 0.95 4.11
C ALA A 27 -6.52 0.21 3.09
N ILE A 28 -7.13 -0.91 3.49
CA ILE A 28 -8.03 -1.70 2.65
C ILE A 28 -9.19 -0.85 2.13
N GLU A 29 -9.88 -0.13 3.02
CA GLU A 29 -11.04 0.68 2.64
C GLU A 29 -10.64 1.91 1.80
N MET A 30 -9.47 2.52 2.07
CA MET A 30 -8.93 3.61 1.25
C MET A 30 -8.64 3.14 -0.18
N ILE A 31 -8.01 1.98 -0.34
CA ILE A 31 -7.72 1.40 -1.66
C ILE A 31 -9.01 1.04 -2.38
N ARG A 32 -9.90 0.29 -1.71
CA ARG A 32 -11.19 -0.13 -2.28
C ARG A 32 -12.02 1.06 -2.74
N SER A 33 -12.19 2.07 -1.88
CA SER A 33 -12.93 3.28 -2.21
C SER A 33 -12.24 4.09 -3.32
N GLY A 34 -10.91 4.18 -3.30
CA GLY A 34 -10.12 4.84 -4.34
C GLY A 34 -10.33 4.22 -5.72
N CYS A 35 -10.40 2.89 -5.81
CA CYS A 35 -10.65 2.18 -7.05
C CYS A 35 -12.12 2.20 -7.49
N GLN A 36 -13.08 2.24 -6.56
CA GLN A 36 -14.51 2.13 -6.87
C GLN A 36 -15.22 3.47 -7.08
N ASN A 37 -14.78 4.53 -6.42
CA ASN A 37 -15.51 5.80 -6.35
C ASN A 37 -14.82 6.96 -7.10
N ARG A 38 -13.71 6.71 -7.77
CA ARG A 38 -12.94 7.72 -8.53
C ARG A 38 -12.88 7.36 -10.01
N SER A 39 -12.31 8.26 -10.82
CA SER A 39 -12.09 7.95 -12.23
C SER A 39 -11.12 6.77 -12.40
N ALA A 40 -11.22 6.05 -13.52
CA ALA A 40 -10.33 4.92 -13.80
C ALA A 40 -8.84 5.31 -13.74
N LEU A 41 -8.49 6.51 -14.22
CA LEU A 41 -7.11 7.00 -14.19
C LEU A 41 -6.63 7.31 -12.77
N GLU A 42 -7.51 7.80 -11.88
CA GLU A 42 -7.21 7.94 -10.46
C GLU A 42 -7.02 6.57 -9.79
N GLY A 43 -7.87 5.58 -10.11
CA GLY A 43 -7.73 4.21 -9.61
C GLY A 43 -6.40 3.58 -10.00
N ILE A 44 -5.96 3.74 -11.26
CA ILE A 44 -4.64 3.31 -11.73
C ILE A 44 -3.52 4.07 -11.00
N SER A 45 -3.68 5.39 -10.85
CA SER A 45 -2.69 6.24 -10.17
C SER A 45 -2.47 5.86 -8.72
N LEU A 46 -3.52 5.41 -8.02
CA LEU A 46 -3.52 5.03 -6.61
C LEU A 46 -2.42 4.03 -6.27
N LEU A 47 -2.25 2.98 -7.09
CA LEU A 47 -1.35 1.85 -6.78
C LEU A 47 -0.04 1.89 -7.59
N SER A 48 0.00 2.71 -8.65
CA SER A 48 1.10 2.75 -9.63
C SER A 48 2.51 2.85 -9.04
N PHE A 49 2.70 3.68 -8.00
CA PHE A 49 4.00 3.84 -7.38
C PHE A 49 4.42 2.60 -6.56
N VAL A 50 3.51 2.07 -5.75
CA VAL A 50 3.81 0.93 -4.88
C VAL A 50 4.06 -0.33 -5.71
N GLU A 51 3.24 -0.55 -6.75
CA GLU A 51 3.38 -1.71 -7.63
C GLU A 51 4.63 -1.62 -8.52
N ALA A 52 5.08 -0.42 -8.89
CA ALA A 52 6.36 -0.22 -9.59
C ALA A 52 7.58 -0.62 -8.72
N MET A 53 7.44 -0.59 -7.40
CA MET A 53 8.50 -1.00 -6.46
C MET A 53 8.40 -2.47 -6.05
N HIS A 54 7.30 -3.17 -6.40
CA HIS A 54 7.00 -4.50 -5.88
C HIS A 54 7.71 -5.62 -6.63
N GLY A 55 7.52 -5.68 -7.95
CA GLY A 55 8.04 -6.72 -8.83
C GLY A 55 9.49 -6.49 -9.28
N GLY A 56 10.05 -7.48 -9.98
CA GLY A 56 11.42 -7.47 -10.49
C GLY A 56 12.45 -8.01 -9.50
N PRO A 57 13.67 -8.31 -9.99
CA PRO A 57 14.74 -8.94 -9.19
C PRO A 57 15.24 -8.08 -8.03
N ASP A 58 15.10 -6.75 -8.13
CA ASP A 58 15.50 -5.79 -7.09
C ASP A 58 14.31 -5.26 -6.26
N GLY A 59 13.09 -5.69 -6.62
CA GLY A 59 11.84 -5.26 -6.02
C GLY A 59 11.60 -5.80 -4.62
N ALA A 60 10.56 -5.27 -3.96
CA ALA A 60 10.21 -5.67 -2.60
C ALA A 60 9.93 -7.18 -2.49
N ALA A 61 9.24 -7.78 -3.46
CA ALA A 61 8.90 -9.21 -3.43
C ALA A 61 10.15 -10.11 -3.45
N ALA A 62 11.14 -9.80 -4.30
CA ALA A 62 12.39 -10.56 -4.38
C ALA A 62 13.17 -10.51 -3.06
N ARG A 63 13.20 -9.32 -2.42
CA ARG A 63 13.81 -9.14 -1.10
C ARG A 63 13.07 -9.97 -0.05
N VAL A 64 11.75 -9.84 0.04
CA VAL A 64 10.94 -10.58 1.03
C VAL A 64 11.10 -12.09 0.86
N PHE A 65 11.13 -12.61 -0.37
CA PHE A 65 11.39 -14.04 -0.61
C PHE A 65 12.73 -14.51 -0.03
N LYS A 66 13.80 -13.75 -0.28
CA LYS A 66 15.14 -14.04 0.26
C LYS A 66 15.14 -14.01 1.80
N GLU A 67 14.50 -13.02 2.40
CA GLU A 67 14.45 -12.89 3.86
C GLU A 67 13.64 -14.03 4.49
N LEU A 68 12.46 -14.37 3.97
CA LEU A 68 11.61 -15.45 4.48
C LEU A 68 12.31 -16.81 4.42
N THR A 69 12.95 -17.13 3.30
CA THR A 69 13.60 -18.44 3.11
C THR A 69 14.97 -18.53 3.79
N GLY A 70 15.69 -17.41 3.91
CA GLY A 70 17.01 -17.36 4.52
C GLY A 70 16.98 -17.16 6.03
N HIS A 71 16.38 -16.05 6.48
CA HIS A 71 16.41 -15.63 7.89
C HIS A 71 15.33 -16.31 8.73
N TYR A 72 14.12 -16.47 8.19
CA TYR A 72 12.98 -17.01 8.92
C TYR A 72 12.78 -18.52 8.71
N GLY A 73 13.54 -19.15 7.81
CA GLY A 73 13.53 -20.59 7.60
C GLY A 73 12.26 -21.14 6.95
N PHE A 74 11.41 -20.29 6.37
CA PHE A 74 10.25 -20.75 5.60
C PHE A 74 10.71 -21.56 4.39
N SER A 75 9.94 -22.58 4.02
CA SER A 75 10.23 -23.30 2.79
C SER A 75 9.99 -22.39 1.58
N ARG A 76 10.66 -22.71 0.46
CA ARG A 76 10.36 -22.06 -0.83
C ARG A 76 8.87 -22.16 -1.20
N ARG A 77 8.20 -23.27 -0.84
CA ARG A 77 6.78 -23.46 -1.08
C ARG A 77 5.93 -22.47 -0.27
N ALA A 78 6.25 -22.23 1.01
CA ALA A 78 5.55 -21.22 1.80
C ALA A 78 5.77 -19.80 1.29
N ALA A 79 7.00 -19.48 0.87
CA ALA A 79 7.36 -18.16 0.37
C ALA A 79 7.03 -17.94 -1.13
N ALA A 80 6.42 -18.94 -1.81
CA ALA A 80 6.25 -18.96 -3.26
C ALA A 80 5.48 -17.75 -3.81
N THR A 81 4.56 -17.17 -3.03
CA THR A 81 3.87 -15.92 -3.39
C THR A 81 4.86 -14.83 -3.79
N TYR A 82 5.90 -14.60 -2.97
CA TYR A 82 6.85 -13.51 -3.20
C TYR A 82 7.81 -13.81 -4.34
N GLU A 83 8.19 -15.07 -4.52
CA GLU A 83 8.96 -15.51 -5.69
C GLU A 83 8.20 -15.25 -6.99
N LEU A 84 6.91 -15.62 -7.01
CA LEU A 84 6.05 -15.41 -8.18
C LEU A 84 5.82 -13.93 -8.47
N HIS A 85 5.55 -13.09 -7.45
CA HIS A 85 5.38 -11.65 -7.65
C HIS A 85 6.68 -11.00 -8.15
N ALA A 86 7.84 -11.42 -7.65
CA ALA A 86 9.12 -10.91 -8.13
C ALA A 86 9.32 -11.16 -9.64
N GLU A 87 8.91 -12.32 -10.15
CA GLU A 87 9.01 -12.63 -11.57
C GLU A 87 7.88 -11.97 -12.38
N GLN A 88 6.63 -12.20 -11.97
CA GLN A 88 5.43 -11.90 -12.77
C GLN A 88 5.03 -10.43 -12.77
N ASP A 89 5.34 -9.69 -11.69
CA ASP A 89 5.01 -8.26 -11.61
C ASP A 89 6.09 -7.36 -12.20
N THR A 90 7.07 -7.94 -12.90
CA THR A 90 8.05 -7.16 -13.68
C THR A 90 7.31 -6.27 -14.67
N GLY A 91 7.44 -4.95 -14.51
CA GLY A 91 6.77 -3.97 -15.35
C GLY A 91 5.25 -3.85 -15.13
N HIS A 92 4.71 -4.34 -14.02
CA HIS A 92 3.29 -4.11 -13.67
C HIS A 92 3.03 -2.61 -13.45
N GLY A 93 3.76 -2.00 -12.50
CA GLY A 93 3.67 -0.56 -12.24
C GLY A 93 4.10 0.30 -13.43
N ASP A 94 5.07 -0.16 -14.23
CA ASP A 94 5.52 0.58 -15.42
C ASP A 94 4.40 0.79 -16.44
N ARG A 95 3.57 -0.24 -16.68
CA ARG A 95 2.42 -0.15 -17.58
C ARG A 95 1.36 0.83 -17.07
N GLN A 96 1.15 0.88 -15.76
CA GLN A 96 0.26 1.86 -15.14
C GLN A 96 0.80 3.28 -15.29
N ILE A 97 2.09 3.48 -15.04
CA ILE A 97 2.77 4.77 -15.22
C ILE A 97 2.70 5.22 -16.68
N GLU A 98 2.89 4.31 -17.65
CA GLU A 98 2.71 4.60 -19.07
C GLU A 98 1.28 5.05 -19.38
N ALA A 99 0.27 4.35 -18.87
CA ALA A 99 -1.13 4.74 -19.03
C ALA A 99 -1.39 6.14 -18.45
N ILE A 100 -0.89 6.44 -17.26
CA ILE A 100 -1.01 7.76 -16.63
C ILE A 100 -0.38 8.83 -17.53
N ARG A 101 0.85 8.62 -18.02
CA ARG A 101 1.52 9.55 -18.94
C ARG A 101 0.71 9.80 -20.21
N ARG A 102 0.07 8.77 -20.75
CA ARG A 102 -0.69 8.84 -22.00
C ARG A 102 -2.04 9.56 -21.83
N TYR A 103 -2.72 9.35 -20.70
CA TYR A 103 -4.11 9.78 -20.53
C TYR A 103 -4.28 11.00 -19.60
N ALA A 104 -3.28 11.38 -18.80
CA ALA A 104 -3.32 12.59 -17.97
C ALA A 104 -2.91 13.85 -18.79
N THR A 105 -3.71 14.18 -19.79
CA THR A 105 -3.33 15.15 -20.83
C THR A 105 -3.36 16.61 -20.37
N ASP A 106 -4.24 16.97 -19.43
CA ASP A 106 -4.39 18.33 -18.89
C ASP A 106 -4.05 18.41 -17.39
N GLU A 107 -3.93 19.63 -16.88
CA GLU A 107 -3.48 19.87 -15.50
C GLU A 107 -4.50 19.44 -14.45
N ASP A 108 -5.80 19.53 -14.74
CA ASP A 108 -6.84 19.10 -13.81
C ASP A 108 -6.80 17.57 -13.61
N ILE A 109 -6.62 16.83 -14.69
CA ILE A 109 -6.46 15.37 -14.63
C ILE A 109 -5.14 15.01 -13.94
N ARG A 110 -4.04 15.71 -14.24
CA ARG A 110 -2.75 15.47 -13.57
C ARG A 110 -2.84 15.71 -12.07
N GLU A 111 -3.52 16.77 -11.61
CA GLU A 111 -3.68 17.03 -10.18
C GLU A 111 -4.58 15.97 -9.51
N LYS A 112 -5.60 15.46 -10.19
CA LYS A 112 -6.36 14.28 -9.72
C LYS A 112 -5.46 13.07 -9.56
N CYS A 113 -4.62 12.76 -10.55
CA CYS A 113 -3.66 11.64 -10.49
C CYS A 113 -2.65 11.83 -9.34
N ARG A 114 -2.08 13.03 -9.16
CA ARG A 114 -1.17 13.33 -8.03
C ARG A 114 -1.83 13.12 -6.68
N ARG A 115 -3.08 13.57 -6.52
CA ARG A 115 -3.85 13.34 -5.27
C ARG A 115 -4.17 11.87 -5.05
N ALA A 116 -4.41 11.11 -6.12
CA ALA A 116 -4.60 9.66 -6.03
C ALA A 116 -3.31 8.94 -5.62
N VAL A 117 -2.15 9.26 -6.22
CA VAL A 117 -0.85 8.70 -5.79
C VAL A 117 -0.60 9.00 -4.31
N ARG A 118 -0.83 10.23 -3.86
CA ARG A 118 -0.70 10.59 -2.43
C ARG A 118 -1.61 9.74 -1.55
N LEU A 119 -2.88 9.55 -1.93
CA LEU A 119 -3.80 8.70 -1.17
C LEU A 119 -3.30 7.25 -1.09
N GLY A 120 -2.74 6.71 -2.17
CA GLY A 120 -2.19 5.35 -2.20
C GLY A 120 -0.98 5.19 -1.28
N LEU A 121 -0.09 6.18 -1.26
CA LEU A 121 1.04 6.22 -0.32
C LEU A 121 0.56 6.25 1.14
N GLU A 122 -0.46 7.05 1.45
CA GLU A 122 -1.03 7.08 2.80
C GLU A 122 -1.69 5.75 3.18
N ALA A 123 -2.39 5.09 2.25
CA ALA A 123 -2.94 3.76 2.49
C ALA A 123 -1.83 2.76 2.82
N PHE A 124 -0.71 2.78 2.09
CA PHE A 124 0.43 1.90 2.36
C PHE A 124 1.13 2.20 3.70
N ASN A 125 1.20 3.47 4.10
CA ASN A 125 1.69 3.85 5.43
C ASN A 125 0.77 3.31 6.53
N PHE A 126 -0.55 3.44 6.37
CA PHE A 126 -1.50 2.88 7.33
C PHE A 126 -1.43 1.36 7.44
N GLU A 127 -1.17 0.66 6.34
CA GLU A 127 -0.94 -0.79 6.37
C GLU A 127 0.26 -1.14 7.27
N TRP A 128 1.39 -0.44 7.09
CA TRP A 128 2.58 -0.65 7.93
C TRP A 128 2.36 -0.25 9.39
N ASP A 129 1.65 0.84 9.65
CA ASP A 129 1.25 1.20 11.01
C ASP A 129 0.41 0.10 11.65
N GLY A 130 -0.51 -0.49 10.89
CA GLY A 130 -1.30 -1.63 11.32
C GLY A 130 -0.45 -2.84 11.69
N HIS A 131 0.56 -3.17 10.87
CA HIS A 131 1.51 -4.25 11.18
C HIS A 131 2.29 -3.97 12.47
N VAL A 132 2.81 -2.75 12.64
CA VAL A 132 3.53 -2.36 13.86
C VAL A 132 2.63 -2.48 15.09
N GLN A 133 1.40 -1.94 15.01
CA GLN A 133 0.41 -2.04 16.09
C GLN A 133 0.09 -3.49 16.46
N ALA A 134 -0.07 -4.37 15.47
CA ALA A 134 -0.34 -5.78 15.68
C ALA A 134 0.85 -6.50 16.33
N MET A 135 2.08 -6.20 15.91
CA MET A 135 3.30 -6.83 16.44
C MET A 135 3.67 -6.36 17.85
N THR A 136 3.45 -5.08 18.17
CA THR A 136 3.87 -4.50 19.46
C THR A 136 2.74 -4.44 20.50
N GLY A 137 1.49 -4.53 20.06
CA GLY A 137 0.31 -4.29 20.91
C GLY A 137 0.07 -2.81 21.22
N GLU A 138 0.91 -1.89 20.73
CA GLU A 138 0.79 -0.46 20.98
C GLU A 138 -0.22 0.19 20.03
N ARG A 139 -1.47 0.33 20.48
CA ARG A 139 -2.57 0.90 19.67
C ARG A 139 -2.39 2.37 19.28
N ASN A 140 -1.55 3.12 20.00
CA ASN A 140 -1.28 4.53 19.74
C ASN A 140 0.08 4.76 19.05
N SER A 141 0.73 3.68 18.63
CA SER A 141 2.00 3.74 17.92
C SER A 141 1.72 3.81 16.43
N TYR A 142 2.30 4.80 15.79
CA TYR A 142 2.32 4.97 14.35
C TYR A 142 3.79 5.10 13.96
N TRP A 143 4.14 4.60 12.78
CA TRP A 143 5.43 4.91 12.19
C TRP A 143 5.51 6.43 12.09
N ASN A 144 6.37 7.02 12.92
CA ASN A 144 6.59 8.46 12.96
C ASN A 144 7.22 9.05 11.68
N GLY A 145 7.47 8.21 10.66
CA GLY A 145 7.87 8.54 9.31
C GLY A 145 9.00 9.57 9.19
N LYS A 146 9.83 9.77 10.23
CA LYS A 146 10.54 11.05 10.50
C LYS A 146 11.17 11.69 9.26
N THR A 147 10.38 12.49 8.55
CA THR A 147 10.81 13.49 7.57
C THR A 147 9.84 14.67 7.64
N GLY A 148 10.20 15.71 8.40
CA GLY A 148 9.60 17.04 8.31
C GLY A 148 8.40 17.35 9.22
N LYS A 149 7.99 18.63 9.23
CA LYS A 149 6.72 19.09 9.79
C LYS A 149 5.59 18.71 8.83
N LEU A 150 4.43 18.33 9.35
CA LEU A 150 3.23 18.15 8.56
C LEU A 150 2.79 19.50 7.98
N GLU A 151 2.91 19.67 6.66
CA GLU A 151 2.44 20.85 5.95
C GLU A 151 1.20 20.50 5.13
N LEU A 152 0.05 21.03 5.54
CA LEU A 152 -1.22 20.85 4.85
C LEU A 152 -1.59 22.11 4.09
N ARG A 153 -2.14 21.94 2.89
CA ARG A 153 -2.80 23.03 2.17
C ARG A 153 -4.13 23.33 2.86
N HIS A 154 -4.21 24.47 3.54
CA HIS A 154 -5.45 24.96 4.13
C HIS A 154 -6.06 26.05 3.27
N PRO A 155 -7.39 26.12 3.15
CA PRO A 155 -8.05 27.30 2.59
C PRO A 155 -7.81 28.50 3.52
N GLU A 156 -7.71 29.70 2.95
CA GLU A 156 -7.75 30.94 3.73
C GLU A 156 -9.20 31.15 4.21
N VAL A 157 -9.42 31.06 5.52
CA VAL A 157 -10.73 31.29 6.12
C VAL A 157 -10.83 32.77 6.51
N ARG A 158 -11.72 33.50 5.85
CA ARG A 158 -12.10 34.86 6.25
C ARG A 158 -13.46 34.82 6.93
N LEU A 159 -13.49 35.06 8.24
CA LEU A 159 -14.74 35.22 8.98
C LEU A 159 -15.31 36.63 8.75
N PRO A 160 -16.64 36.81 8.67
CA PRO A 160 -17.25 38.13 8.72
C PRO A 160 -16.83 38.84 10.01
N ALA A 161 -16.52 40.14 9.93
CA ALA A 161 -16.33 40.94 11.13
C ALA A 161 -17.61 40.83 11.97
N SER A 162 -17.47 40.46 13.24
CA SER A 162 -18.56 40.52 14.21
C SER A 162 -19.13 41.94 14.21
N VAL A 163 -20.44 42.05 13.94
CA VAL A 163 -21.22 43.30 14.01
C VAL A 163 -21.36 43.73 15.46
#